data_AF-A0A938MHW9-F1
#
_entry.id   AF-A0A938MHW9-F1
#
_cell.length_a   1.000
_cell.length_b   1.000
_cell.length_c   1.000
_cell.angle_alpha   90.00
_cell.angle_beta   90.00
_cell.angle_gamma   90.00
#
_symmetry.space_group_name_H-M   'P 1'
#
loop_
_entity.id
_entity.type
_entity.pdbx_description
1 polymer ?
#
loop_
_entity_poly.entity_id
_entity_poly.type
_entity_poly.pdbx_seq_one_letter_code
_entity_poly.pdbx_strand_id
1 'polypeptide(L)'
;MKEAFPPIRTILVPDRLEFDRCVKEILRIGIDVLSNPWVVAAPQRTDLVVLSPLAWDPGTWCYSPETYGRLLLHEATHIFEEYLSPNVEAAPMWWSEGLGAYLSNQWTEDKDRLRVMEGIQNKTISTLADMEAARKLSDAATKLCFVWGWTLVMFIDQRHGKRMIGRIVRECADGDVFRVLGMSRESLEKEWKEWLPSLYNAFPPFPRPIRGRS
;
A
#
# COMPACT_ATOMS: atom_id res chain seq x y z
N MET A 1 -9.09 -28.28 -13.24
CA MET A 1 -7.77 -27.66 -12.99
C MET A 1 -8.02 -26.20 -12.70
N LYS A 2 -7.48 -25.63 -11.62
CA LYS A 2 -7.37 -24.16 -11.53
C LYS A 2 -6.45 -23.74 -12.67
N GLU A 3 -6.86 -22.77 -13.48
CA GLU A 3 -6.01 -22.22 -14.53
C GLU A 3 -4.69 -21.75 -13.90
N ALA A 4 -3.58 -22.01 -14.60
CA ALA A 4 -2.27 -21.56 -14.15
C ALA A 4 -2.25 -20.03 -14.12
N PHE A 5 -1.54 -19.46 -13.15
CA PHE A 5 -1.36 -18.02 -13.08
C PHE A 5 -0.73 -17.51 -14.39
N PRO A 6 -1.32 -16.50 -15.05
CA PRO A 6 -0.84 -16.01 -16.33
C PRO A 6 0.54 -15.36 -16.21
N PRO A 7 1.33 -15.30 -17.30
CA PRO A 7 2.59 -14.56 -17.29
C PRO A 7 2.33 -13.07 -17.03
N ILE A 8 3.19 -12.45 -16.22
CA ILE A 8 3.20 -11.01 -16.01
C ILE A 8 4.11 -10.38 -17.07
N ARG A 9 3.63 -9.35 -17.75
CA ARG A 9 4.42 -8.55 -18.69
C ARG A 9 4.82 -7.24 -18.03
N THR A 10 6.12 -7.02 -17.90
CA THR A 10 6.68 -5.75 -17.43
C THR A 10 7.24 -4.95 -18.60
N ILE A 11 6.88 -3.67 -18.69
CA ILE A 11 7.31 -2.73 -19.73
C ILE A 11 8.05 -1.59 -19.04
N LEU A 12 9.38 -1.58 -19.21
CA LEU A 12 10.24 -0.49 -18.76
C LEU A 12 10.31 0.58 -19.85
N VAL A 13 9.88 1.80 -19.52
CA VAL A 13 9.84 2.93 -20.46
C VAL A 13 10.93 3.95 -20.15
N PRO A 14 11.49 4.63 -21.17
CA PRO A 14 12.66 5.47 -20.99
C PRO A 14 12.36 6.82 -20.32
N ASP A 15 11.14 7.34 -20.48
CA ASP A 15 10.75 8.68 -20.05
C ASP A 15 9.27 8.77 -19.68
N ARG A 16 8.89 9.92 -19.10
CA ARG A 16 7.53 10.21 -18.63
C ARG A 16 6.50 10.20 -19.75
N LEU A 17 6.86 10.65 -20.96
CA LEU A 17 5.93 10.71 -22.08
C LEU A 17 5.54 9.30 -22.52
N GLU A 18 6.53 8.40 -22.63
CA GLU A 18 6.30 6.99 -22.95
C GLU A 18 5.59 6.25 -21.82
N PHE A 19 5.83 6.62 -20.56
CA PHE A 19 5.06 6.11 -19.41
C PHE A 19 3.59 6.45 -19.54
N ASP A 20 3.27 7.73 -19.71
CA ASP A 20 1.90 8.22 -19.82
C ASP A 20 1.20 7.58 -21.03
N ARG A 21 1.89 7.46 -22.17
CA ARG A 21 1.38 6.75 -23.35
C ARG A 21 1.07 5.28 -23.06
N CYS A 22 2.01 4.54 -22.46
CA CYS A 22 1.84 3.12 -22.16
C CYS A 22 0.74 2.88 -21.13
N VAL A 23 0.63 3.70 -20.08
CA VAL A 23 -0.47 3.61 -19.10
C VAL A 23 -1.82 3.78 -19.80
N LYS A 24 -1.95 4.78 -20.67
CA LYS A 24 -3.20 5.05 -21.39
C LYS A 24 -3.54 3.96 -22.42
N GLU A 25 -2.58 3.56 -23.24
CA GLU A 25 -2.83 2.69 -24.39
C GLU A 25 -2.79 1.20 -24.05
N ILE A 26 -1.90 0.80 -23.12
CA ILE A 26 -1.69 -0.60 -22.75
C ILE A 26 -2.57 -0.97 -21.56
N LEU A 27 -2.50 -0.20 -20.47
CA LEU A 27 -3.28 -0.50 -19.26
C LEU A 27 -4.75 -0.06 -19.40
N ARG A 28 -5.06 0.85 -20.34
CA ARG A 28 -6.41 1.42 -20.56
C ARG A 28 -7.00 2.08 -19.31
N ILE A 29 -6.13 2.54 -18.41
CA ILE A 29 -6.52 3.35 -17.26
C ILE A 29 -6.83 4.75 -17.78
N GLY A 30 -8.10 5.16 -17.71
CA GLY A 30 -8.53 6.46 -18.20
C GLY A 30 -8.59 7.49 -17.08
N ILE A 31 -7.54 8.30 -16.85
CA ILE A 31 -7.60 9.39 -15.85
C ILE A 31 -6.62 10.54 -16.15
N ASP A 32 -7.02 11.74 -15.73
CA ASP A 32 -6.31 13.01 -15.45
C ASP A 32 -5.03 12.92 -14.56
N VAL A 33 -4.41 11.73 -14.43
CA VAL A 33 -3.23 11.44 -13.56
C VAL A 33 -1.91 11.49 -14.34
N LEU A 34 -1.97 11.63 -15.67
CA LEU A 34 -0.79 11.78 -16.53
C LEU A 34 0.04 12.99 -16.03
N SER A 35 1.36 12.82 -15.95
CA SER A 35 2.32 13.80 -15.39
C SER A 35 2.41 13.93 -13.85
N ASN A 36 1.79 13.07 -13.04
CA ASN A 36 2.11 13.05 -11.59
C ASN A 36 3.53 12.48 -11.36
N PRO A 37 4.49 13.26 -10.82
CA PRO A 37 5.86 12.79 -10.60
C PRO A 37 5.95 11.66 -9.56
N TRP A 38 4.96 11.51 -8.67
CA TRP A 38 4.91 10.45 -7.66
C TRP A 38 4.60 9.07 -8.24
N VAL A 39 3.94 9.01 -9.40
CA VAL A 39 3.58 7.73 -10.04
C VAL A 39 4.71 7.33 -10.97
N VAL A 40 5.48 6.31 -10.60
CA VAL A 40 6.63 5.81 -11.40
C VAL A 40 6.45 4.35 -11.83
N ALA A 41 5.38 3.71 -11.40
CA ALA A 41 4.95 2.40 -11.85
C ALA A 41 3.42 2.33 -11.80
N ALA A 42 2.82 1.51 -12.66
CA ALA A 42 1.38 1.30 -12.71
C ALA A 42 1.07 -0.14 -13.16
N PRO A 43 0.33 -0.92 -12.35
CA PRO A 43 -0.16 -2.23 -12.73
C PRO A 43 -1.60 -2.14 -13.26
N GLN A 44 -1.96 -3.06 -14.15
CA GLN A 44 -3.34 -3.41 -14.45
C GLN A 44 -3.39 -4.84 -14.97
N ARG A 45 -4.25 -5.67 -14.40
CA ARG A 45 -4.40 -7.10 -14.72
C ARG A 45 -3.07 -7.83 -14.58
N THR A 46 -2.40 -8.08 -15.71
CA THR A 46 -1.14 -8.84 -15.80
C THR A 46 -0.02 -7.99 -16.40
N ASP A 47 -0.28 -6.72 -16.64
CA ASP A 47 0.66 -5.77 -17.21
C ASP A 47 1.16 -4.81 -16.12
N LEU A 48 2.46 -4.53 -16.16
CA LEU A 48 3.12 -3.56 -15.30
C LEU A 48 3.93 -2.60 -16.19
N VAL A 49 3.57 -1.32 -16.19
CA VAL A 49 4.37 -0.26 -16.83
C VAL A 49 5.23 0.41 -15.76
N VAL A 50 6.54 0.53 -16.00
CA VAL A 50 7.50 1.10 -15.05
C VAL A 50 8.34 2.17 -15.73
N LEU A 51 8.40 3.36 -15.13
CA LEU A 51 9.28 4.44 -15.56
C LEU A 51 10.72 4.12 -15.15
N SER A 52 11.64 4.21 -16.12
CA SER A 52 13.07 4.10 -15.87
C SER A 52 13.51 5.02 -14.73
N PRO A 53 14.28 4.52 -13.75
CA PRO A 53 14.85 5.35 -12.68
C PRO A 53 15.67 6.55 -13.15
N LEU A 54 16.20 6.49 -14.38
CA LEU A 54 16.94 7.60 -15.00
C LEU A 54 16.04 8.80 -15.33
N ALA A 55 14.73 8.60 -15.40
CA ALA A 55 13.74 9.62 -15.71
C ALA A 55 12.91 10.05 -14.49
N TRP A 56 13.29 9.60 -13.28
CA TRP A 56 12.63 10.02 -12.05
C TRP A 56 12.98 11.47 -11.72
N ASP A 57 11.99 12.21 -11.21
CA ASP A 57 12.21 13.54 -10.65
C ASP A 57 12.98 13.42 -9.32
N PRO A 58 14.22 13.94 -9.22
CA PRO A 58 15.03 13.86 -8.00
C PRO A 58 14.39 14.56 -6.78
N GLY A 59 13.49 15.51 -7.01
CA GLY A 59 12.74 16.20 -5.94
C GLY A 59 11.64 15.33 -5.32
N THR A 60 11.28 14.25 -6.00
CA THR A 60 10.15 13.40 -5.65
C THR A 60 10.62 11.99 -5.25
N TRP A 61 11.53 11.41 -6.03
CA TRP A 61 12.08 10.07 -5.82
C TRP A 61 13.61 10.10 -5.81
N CYS A 62 14.21 9.41 -4.85
CA CYS A 62 15.63 9.10 -4.87
C CYS A 62 15.79 7.62 -5.20
N TYR A 63 16.44 7.32 -6.33
CA TYR A 63 16.67 5.93 -6.72
C TYR A 63 17.63 5.25 -5.75
N SER A 64 17.20 4.09 -5.25
CA SER A 64 18.09 3.07 -4.73
C SER A 64 17.61 1.70 -5.27
N PRO A 65 18.51 0.73 -5.49
CA PRO A 65 18.11 -0.62 -5.91
C PRO A 65 17.11 -1.26 -4.95
N GLU A 66 17.23 -0.98 -3.65
CA GLU A 66 16.33 -1.48 -2.61
C GLU A 66 14.93 -0.87 -2.73
N THR A 67 14.83 0.47 -2.78
CA THR A 67 13.55 1.19 -2.98
C THR A 67 12.87 0.76 -4.27
N TYR A 68 13.64 0.62 -5.36
CA TYR A 68 13.10 0.17 -6.63
C TYR A 68 12.58 -1.27 -6.57
N GLY A 69 13.32 -2.18 -5.91
CA GLY A 69 12.85 -3.55 -5.68
C GLY A 69 11.56 -3.60 -4.87
N ARG A 70 11.44 -2.79 -3.82
CA ARG A 70 10.21 -2.68 -3.02
C ARG A 70 9.04 -2.14 -3.85
N LEU A 71 9.26 -1.10 -4.66
CA LEU A 71 8.25 -0.57 -5.58
C LEU A 71 7.72 -1.66 -6.52
N LEU A 72 8.60 -2.43 -7.15
CA LEU A 72 8.17 -3.51 -8.04
C LEU A 72 7.36 -4.59 -7.31
N LEU A 73 7.70 -4.90 -6.05
CA LEU A 73 6.93 -5.83 -5.21
C LEU A 73 5.57 -5.25 -4.79
N HIS A 74 5.48 -3.94 -4.56
CA HIS A 74 4.22 -3.24 -4.28
C HIS A 74 3.27 -3.40 -5.47
N GLU A 75 3.71 -3.06 -6.68
CA GLU A 75 2.86 -3.17 -7.86
C GLU A 75 2.53 -4.63 -8.23
N ALA A 76 3.48 -5.55 -8.01
CA ALA A 76 3.19 -6.98 -8.18
C ALA A 76 2.11 -7.46 -7.21
N THR A 77 2.05 -6.90 -6.00
CA THR A 77 1.00 -7.24 -5.02
C THR A 77 -0.38 -6.89 -5.56
N HIS A 78 -0.53 -5.73 -6.20
CA HIS A 78 -1.78 -5.32 -6.84
C HIS A 78 -2.18 -6.25 -8.00
N ILE A 79 -1.22 -6.72 -8.80
CA ILE A 79 -1.47 -7.74 -9.85
C ILE A 79 -2.02 -9.04 -9.24
N PHE A 80 -1.41 -9.53 -8.15
CA PHE A 80 -1.89 -10.73 -7.48
C PHE A 80 -3.25 -10.51 -6.81
N GLU A 81 -3.48 -9.33 -6.23
CA GLU A 81 -4.77 -8.98 -5.65
C GLU A 81 -5.87 -8.97 -6.72
N GLU A 82 -5.66 -8.31 -7.86
CA GLU A 82 -6.61 -8.26 -8.97
C GLU A 82 -6.90 -9.65 -9.55
N TYR A 83 -5.88 -10.51 -9.67
CA TYR A 83 -6.07 -11.87 -10.18
C TYR A 83 -6.85 -12.77 -9.21
N LEU A 84 -6.60 -12.64 -7.92
CA LEU A 84 -7.19 -13.51 -6.90
C LEU A 84 -8.54 -13.00 -6.40
N SER A 85 -8.80 -11.70 -6.54
CA SER A 85 -10.04 -11.06 -6.11
C SER A 85 -11.09 -11.10 -7.22
N PRO A 86 -12.33 -11.49 -6.91
CA PRO A 86 -13.43 -11.45 -7.86
C PRO A 86 -13.83 -10.01 -8.26
N ASN A 87 -13.47 -8.99 -7.47
CA ASN A 87 -13.74 -7.58 -7.77
C ASN A 87 -12.83 -6.66 -6.92
N VAL A 88 -11.60 -6.43 -7.37
CA VAL A 88 -10.61 -5.62 -6.63
C VAL A 88 -11.04 -4.15 -6.46
N GLU A 89 -11.79 -3.58 -7.40
CA GLU A 89 -12.21 -2.18 -7.33
C GLU A 89 -13.22 -1.89 -6.21
N ALA A 90 -13.87 -2.92 -5.67
CA ALA A 90 -14.72 -2.80 -4.50
C ALA A 90 -13.91 -2.71 -3.20
N ALA A 91 -12.67 -3.21 -3.17
CA ALA A 91 -11.86 -3.23 -1.97
C ALA A 91 -11.55 -1.80 -1.48
N PRO A 92 -11.48 -1.58 -0.16
CA PRO A 92 -11.08 -0.28 0.36
C PRO A 92 -9.63 0.05 -0.02
N MET A 93 -9.35 1.29 -0.42
CA MET A 93 -8.00 1.70 -0.81
C MET A 93 -6.96 1.52 0.31
N TRP A 94 -7.35 1.75 1.58
CA TRP A 94 -6.47 1.48 2.73
C TRP A 94 -6.06 0.01 2.81
N TRP A 95 -6.89 -0.90 2.30
CA TRP A 95 -6.58 -2.32 2.24
C TRP A 95 -5.60 -2.60 1.09
N SER A 96 -5.91 -2.23 -0.15
CA SER A 96 -5.04 -2.51 -1.30
C SER A 96 -3.67 -1.84 -1.17
N GLU A 97 -3.62 -0.53 -0.90
CA GLU A 97 -2.34 0.19 -0.70
C GLU A 97 -1.61 -0.28 0.56
N GLY A 98 -2.36 -0.58 1.62
CA GLY A 98 -1.78 -1.14 2.85
C GLY A 98 -1.17 -2.52 2.63
N LEU A 99 -1.80 -3.36 1.81
CA LEU A 99 -1.33 -4.69 1.46
C LEU A 99 -0.05 -4.61 0.62
N GLY A 100 -0.06 -3.76 -0.41
CA GLY A 100 1.12 -3.46 -1.22
C GLY A 100 2.28 -2.97 -0.35
N ALA A 101 2.04 -1.98 0.50
CA ALA A 101 3.07 -1.39 1.36
C ALA A 101 3.62 -2.41 2.37
N TYR A 102 2.73 -3.23 2.97
CA TYR A 102 3.09 -4.25 3.95
C TYR A 102 3.94 -5.37 3.34
N LEU A 103 3.49 -5.98 2.23
CA LEU A 103 4.16 -7.13 1.61
C LEU A 103 5.46 -6.75 0.88
N SER A 104 5.55 -5.51 0.39
CA SER A 104 6.77 -4.98 -0.22
C SER A 104 7.81 -4.49 0.80
N ASN A 105 7.44 -4.39 2.08
CA ASN A 105 8.21 -3.71 3.13
C ASN A 105 8.48 -2.21 2.86
N GLN A 106 7.71 -1.54 2.02
CA GLN A 106 7.85 -0.08 1.84
C GLN A 106 7.58 0.70 3.14
N TRP A 107 6.79 0.15 4.06
CA TRP A 107 6.58 0.72 5.39
C TRP A 107 7.86 0.83 6.24
N THR A 108 8.94 0.13 5.86
CA THR A 108 10.24 0.25 6.54
C THR A 108 11.01 1.50 6.13
N GLU A 109 10.57 2.22 5.08
CA GLU A 109 11.13 3.50 4.70
C GLU A 109 10.90 4.55 5.80
N ASP A 110 11.96 5.27 6.16
CA ASP A 110 11.98 6.16 7.33
C ASP A 110 10.86 7.20 7.28
N LYS A 111 10.60 7.82 6.13
CA LYS A 111 9.63 8.92 6.01
C LYS A 111 8.20 8.52 6.42
N ASP A 112 7.74 7.33 6.04
CA ASP A 112 6.35 6.92 6.26
C ASP A 112 6.18 6.23 7.60
N ARG A 113 7.18 5.45 8.03
CA ARG A 113 7.25 4.95 9.39
C ARG A 113 7.26 6.09 10.41
N LEU A 114 8.08 7.12 10.20
CA LEU A 114 8.17 8.28 11.11
C LEU A 114 6.82 9.00 11.20
N ARG A 115 6.09 9.19 10.09
CA ARG A 115 4.74 9.78 10.12
C ARG A 115 3.76 8.98 10.98
N VAL A 116 3.79 7.65 10.90
CA VAL A 116 2.98 6.79 11.77
C VAL A 116 3.39 6.96 13.23
N MET A 117 4.70 6.95 13.52
CA MET A 117 5.20 7.09 14.89
C MET A 117 4.85 8.45 15.51
N GLU A 118 5.02 9.54 14.75
CA GLU A 118 4.58 10.89 15.13
C GLU A 118 3.08 10.94 15.37
N GLY A 119 2.29 10.30 14.51
CA GLY A 119 0.84 10.21 14.66
C GLY A 119 0.40 9.49 15.93
N ILE A 120 1.07 8.39 16.28
CA ILE A 120 0.84 7.66 17.53
C ILE A 120 1.21 8.53 18.73
N GLN A 121 2.40 9.14 18.71
CA GLN A 121 2.90 9.98 19.81
C GLN A 121 2.01 11.20 20.07
N ASN A 122 1.56 11.86 19.01
CA ASN A 122 0.74 13.07 19.07
C ASN A 122 -0.76 12.79 19.17
N LYS A 123 -1.17 11.51 19.19
CA LYS A 123 -2.58 11.07 19.19
C LYS A 123 -3.38 11.60 18.00
N THR A 124 -2.72 11.78 16.85
CA THR A 124 -3.33 12.20 15.58
C THR A 124 -3.49 11.01 14.63
N ILE A 125 -3.97 9.89 15.18
CA ILE A 125 -4.16 8.64 14.43
C ILE A 125 -5.41 8.78 13.55
N SER A 126 -5.27 8.53 12.24
CA SER A 126 -6.39 8.59 11.29
C SER A 126 -7.47 7.55 11.63
N THR A 127 -8.72 7.88 11.33
CA THR A 127 -9.84 6.93 11.37
C THR A 127 -9.96 6.16 10.05
N LEU A 128 -10.67 5.03 10.06
CA LEU A 128 -11.09 4.35 8.82
C LEU A 128 -11.95 5.29 7.96
N ALA A 129 -12.76 6.13 8.59
CA ALA A 129 -13.58 7.13 7.89
C ALA A 129 -12.73 8.17 7.17
N ASP A 130 -11.65 8.65 7.79
CA ASP A 130 -10.73 9.60 7.17
C ASP A 130 -10.08 9.00 5.93
N MET A 131 -9.59 7.75 6.02
CA MET A 131 -8.96 7.05 4.90
C MET A 131 -9.93 6.78 3.75
N GLU A 132 -11.17 6.37 4.05
CA GLU A 132 -12.19 6.12 3.02
C GLU A 132 -12.73 7.41 2.39
N ALA A 133 -12.88 8.49 3.18
CA ALA A 133 -13.28 9.79 2.68
C ALA A 133 -12.22 10.38 1.74
N ALA A 134 -10.95 10.06 2.00
CA ALA A 134 -9.83 10.50 1.19
C ALA A 134 -10.00 10.08 -0.28
N ARG A 135 -10.60 8.92 -0.58
CA ARG A 135 -10.87 8.41 -1.96
C ARG A 135 -11.45 9.46 -2.92
N LYS A 136 -12.14 10.48 -2.41
CA LYS A 136 -12.83 11.51 -3.21
C LYS A 136 -11.99 12.75 -3.53
N LEU A 137 -10.79 12.89 -2.95
CA LEU A 137 -10.06 14.16 -2.89
C LEU A 137 -8.53 13.96 -3.01
N SER A 138 -8.00 13.92 -4.24
CA SER A 138 -6.58 14.17 -4.59
C SER A 138 -5.49 13.18 -4.13
N ASP A 139 -4.25 13.37 -4.61
CA ASP A 139 -3.02 12.65 -4.23
C ASP A 139 -2.76 12.55 -2.71
N ALA A 140 -3.26 13.51 -1.92
CA ALA A 140 -3.14 13.50 -0.47
C ALA A 140 -3.87 12.31 0.18
N ALA A 141 -4.86 11.76 -0.50
CA ALA A 141 -5.66 10.65 -0.04
C ALA A 141 -5.01 9.28 -0.14
N THR A 142 -4.42 9.00 -1.31
CA THR A 142 -3.59 7.82 -1.54
C THR A 142 -2.48 7.77 -0.50
N LYS A 143 -1.93 8.92 -0.14
CA LYS A 143 -0.89 9.04 0.89
C LYS A 143 -1.37 8.63 2.28
N LEU A 144 -2.59 8.95 2.68
CA LEU A 144 -3.13 8.52 3.99
C LEU A 144 -3.36 7.01 4.04
N CYS A 145 -3.96 6.45 2.98
CA CYS A 145 -4.18 5.02 2.84
C CYS A 145 -2.86 4.25 2.84
N PHE A 146 -1.84 4.77 2.15
CA PHE A 146 -0.50 4.20 2.15
C PHE A 146 0.16 4.27 3.55
N VAL A 147 0.14 5.45 4.20
CA VAL A 147 0.82 5.67 5.49
C VAL A 147 0.20 4.85 6.62
N TRP A 148 -1.12 4.73 6.70
CA TRP A 148 -1.78 4.00 7.80
C TRP A 148 -2.21 2.58 7.42
N GLY A 149 -2.49 2.30 6.15
CA GLY A 149 -3.03 1.02 5.69
C GLY A 149 -2.12 -0.16 6.02
N TRP A 150 -0.80 -0.02 5.91
CA TRP A 150 0.13 -1.10 6.27
C TRP A 150 0.05 -1.48 7.75
N THR A 151 -0.29 -0.53 8.63
CA THR A 151 -0.45 -0.82 10.07
C THR A 151 -1.71 -1.64 10.33
N LEU A 152 -2.78 -1.43 9.55
CA LEU A 152 -3.99 -2.24 9.60
C LEU A 152 -3.73 -3.65 9.09
N VAL A 153 -3.01 -3.79 7.97
CA VAL A 153 -2.63 -5.12 7.44
C VAL A 153 -1.71 -5.86 8.42
N MET A 154 -0.74 -5.16 9.01
CA MET A 154 0.12 -5.74 10.04
C MET A 154 -0.67 -6.16 11.28
N PHE A 155 -1.61 -5.34 11.75
CA PHE A 155 -2.52 -5.70 12.84
C PHE A 155 -3.31 -6.97 12.51
N ILE A 156 -3.88 -7.05 11.30
CA ILE A 156 -4.62 -8.23 10.83
C ILE A 156 -3.73 -9.47 10.80
N ASP A 157 -2.49 -9.36 10.29
CA ASP A 157 -1.54 -10.50 10.29
C ASP A 157 -1.21 -10.94 11.72
N GLN A 158 -0.88 -10.01 12.62
CA GLN A 158 -0.54 -10.37 14.00
C GLN A 158 -1.74 -10.97 14.76
N ARG A 159 -2.95 -10.48 14.51
CA ARG A 159 -4.16 -10.89 15.24
C ARG A 159 -4.82 -12.14 14.69
N HIS A 160 -4.82 -12.34 13.38
CA HIS A 160 -5.56 -13.39 12.67
C HIS A 160 -4.68 -14.29 11.78
N GLY A 161 -3.42 -13.90 11.55
CA GLY A 161 -2.45 -14.60 10.72
C GLY A 161 -2.63 -14.37 9.22
N LYS A 162 -1.56 -14.62 8.46
CA LYS A 162 -1.50 -14.54 6.98
C LYS A 162 -2.62 -15.28 6.23
N ARG A 163 -3.19 -16.33 6.82
CA ARG A 163 -4.34 -17.03 6.24
C ARG A 163 -5.56 -16.11 6.11
N MET A 164 -5.74 -15.17 7.04
CA MET A 164 -6.80 -14.18 6.98
C MET A 164 -6.60 -13.20 5.82
N ILE A 165 -5.37 -12.72 5.60
CA ILE A 165 -5.05 -11.89 4.43
C ILE A 165 -5.44 -12.61 3.14
N GLY A 166 -5.01 -13.87 2.99
CA GLY A 166 -5.37 -14.67 1.84
C GLY A 166 -6.87 -14.99 1.71
N ARG A 167 -7.65 -14.90 2.79
CA ARG A 167 -9.12 -14.99 2.73
C ARG A 167 -9.73 -13.67 2.27
N ILE A 168 -9.29 -12.54 2.81
CA ILE A 168 -9.76 -11.20 2.39
C ILE A 168 -9.55 -11.03 0.89
N VAL A 169 -8.34 -11.31 0.37
CA VAL A 169 -8.06 -11.20 -1.08
C VAL A 169 -9.01 -12.05 -1.94
N ARG A 170 -9.40 -13.26 -1.48
CA ARG A 170 -10.20 -14.19 -2.29
C ARG A 170 -11.71 -14.06 -2.10
N GLU A 171 -12.16 -13.57 -0.94
CA GLU A 171 -13.55 -13.62 -0.49
C GLU A 171 -14.21 -12.23 -0.43
N CYS A 172 -13.44 -11.14 -0.55
CA CYS A 172 -13.90 -9.75 -0.42
C CYS A 172 -14.40 -9.16 -1.75
N ALA A 173 -15.35 -9.85 -2.40
CA ALA A 173 -15.93 -9.42 -3.68
C ALA A 173 -16.73 -8.11 -3.59
N ASP A 174 -17.26 -7.84 -2.41
CA ASP A 174 -18.13 -6.71 -2.08
C ASP A 174 -17.36 -5.55 -1.45
N GLY A 175 -16.05 -5.68 -1.26
CA GLY A 175 -15.25 -4.69 -0.53
C GLY A 175 -15.42 -4.73 0.99
N ASP A 176 -16.24 -5.66 1.51
CA ASP A 176 -16.52 -5.76 2.93
C ASP A 176 -15.44 -6.59 3.66
N VAL A 177 -14.30 -5.97 3.89
CA VAL A 177 -13.19 -6.56 4.66
C VAL A 177 -13.64 -6.94 6.08
N PHE A 178 -14.58 -6.18 6.65
CA PHE A 178 -15.09 -6.37 8.00
C PHE A 178 -15.88 -7.69 8.13
N ARG A 179 -16.73 -7.99 7.13
CA ARG A 179 -17.45 -9.27 7.03
C ARG A 179 -16.49 -10.46 7.01
N VAL A 180 -15.39 -10.38 6.26
CA VAL A 180 -14.41 -11.48 6.19
C VAL A 180 -13.66 -11.66 7.51
N LEU A 181 -13.33 -10.56 8.18
CA LEU A 181 -12.72 -10.55 9.52
C LEU A 181 -13.67 -11.05 10.60
N GLY A 182 -14.99 -10.96 10.39
CA GLY A 182 -15.99 -11.22 11.42
C GLY A 182 -16.02 -10.15 12.50
N MET A 183 -15.66 -8.91 12.16
CA MET A 183 -15.60 -7.76 13.05
C MET A 183 -16.51 -6.65 12.51
N SER A 184 -17.04 -5.79 13.37
CA SER A 184 -17.60 -4.52 12.89
C SER A 184 -16.48 -3.55 12.55
N ARG A 185 -16.79 -2.53 11.75
CA ARG A 185 -15.88 -1.43 11.45
C ARG A 185 -15.35 -0.76 12.73
N GLU A 186 -16.25 -0.50 13.68
CA GLU A 186 -15.95 0.17 14.94
C GLU A 186 -15.05 -0.71 15.83
N SER A 187 -15.32 -2.02 15.88
CA SER A 187 -14.46 -2.97 16.58
C SER A 187 -13.06 -3.03 15.99
N LEU A 188 -12.94 -3.11 14.65
CA LEU A 188 -11.64 -3.12 13.99
C LEU A 188 -10.86 -1.83 14.29
N GLU A 189 -11.48 -0.66 14.10
CA GLU A 189 -10.80 0.62 14.35
C GLU A 189 -10.35 0.75 15.81
N LYS A 190 -11.22 0.39 16.75
CA LYS A 190 -10.91 0.44 18.17
C LYS A 190 -9.73 -0.48 18.52
N GLU A 191 -9.81 -1.76 18.16
CA GLU A 191 -8.76 -2.73 18.49
C GLU A 191 -7.43 -2.40 17.81
N TRP A 192 -7.46 -1.94 16.55
CA TRP A 192 -6.28 -1.46 15.85
C TRP A 192 -5.62 -0.27 16.58
N LYS A 193 -6.41 0.74 16.97
CA LYS A 193 -5.90 1.91 17.70
C LYS A 193 -5.33 1.55 19.07
N GLU A 194 -5.94 0.60 19.76
CA GLU A 194 -5.44 0.07 21.04
C GLU A 194 -4.14 -0.73 20.86
N TRP A 195 -3.91 -1.34 19.69
CA TRP A 195 -2.68 -2.06 19.37
C TRP A 195 -1.52 -1.16 18.95
N LEU A 196 -1.76 -0.01 18.32
CA LEU A 196 -0.70 0.89 17.80
C LEU A 196 0.40 1.28 18.80
N PRO A 197 0.16 1.48 20.11
CA PRO A 197 1.23 1.69 21.08
C PRO A 197 2.24 0.53 21.17
N SER A 198 1.82 -0.71 20.91
CA SER A 198 2.72 -1.86 20.86
C SER A 198 3.66 -1.80 19.65
N LEU A 199 3.15 -1.32 18.51
CA LEU A 199 3.94 -1.08 17.30
C LEU A 199 5.02 -0.02 17.54
N TYR A 200 4.67 1.08 18.20
CA TYR A 200 5.63 2.14 18.58
C TYR A 200 6.76 1.60 19.48
N ASN A 201 6.44 0.67 20.38
CA ASN A 201 7.45 0.05 21.24
C ASN A 201 8.37 -0.90 20.48
N ALA A 202 7.85 -1.63 19.49
CA ALA A 202 8.62 -2.54 18.65
C ALA A 202 9.52 -1.81 17.65
N PHE A 203 9.08 -0.65 17.16
CA PHE A 203 9.79 0.14 16.15
C PHE A 203 9.85 1.64 16.55
N PRO A 204 10.60 2.00 17.61
CA PRO A 204 10.68 3.38 18.03
C PRO A 204 11.32 4.26 16.93
N PRO A 205 10.86 5.51 16.74
CA PRO A 205 11.33 6.39 15.67
C PRO A 205 12.82 6.74 15.77
N PHE A 206 13.39 6.64 16.97
CA PHE A 206 14.81 6.80 17.25
C PHE A 206 15.30 5.64 18.12
N PRO A 207 16.54 5.17 17.97
CA PRO A 207 17.11 4.24 18.93
C PRO A 207 17.02 4.85 20.33
N ARG A 208 16.45 4.11 21.29
CA ARG A 208 16.40 4.56 22.69
C ARG A 208 17.84 4.87 23.10
N PRO A 209 18.13 6.02 23.74
CA PRO A 209 19.47 6.25 24.28
C PRO A 209 19.80 5.05 25.16
N ILE A 210 20.92 4.38 24.85
CA ILE A 210 21.43 3.28 25.64
C ILE A 210 21.54 3.83 27.05
N ARG A 211 20.70 3.34 27.97
CA ARG A 211 20.85 3.69 29.39
C ARG A 211 22.24 3.20 29.78
N GLY A 212 23.17 4.14 29.91
CA GLY A 212 24.50 3.87 30.42
C GLY A 212 24.35 3.09 31.72
N ARG A 213 25.06 1.97 31.83
CA ARG A 213 25.25 1.30 33.10
C ARG A 213 25.89 2.33 34.03
N SER A 214 25.11 2.77 35.01
CA SER A 214 25.59 3.47 36.21
C SER A 214 26.52 2.57 37.01
#